data_AF-C0ZXY6-F1
#
_entry.id   AF-C0ZXY6-F1
#
_cell.length_a   1.000
_cell.length_b   1.000
_cell.length_c   1.000
_cell.angle_alpha   90.00
_cell.angle_beta   90.00
_cell.angle_gamma   90.00
#
_symmetry.space_group_name_H-M   'P 1'
#
loop_
_entity.id
_entity.type
_entity.pdbx_description
1 polymer ?
#
loop_
_entity_poly.entity_id
_entity_poly.type
_entity_poly.pdbx_seq_one_letter_code
_entity_poly.pdbx_strand_id
1 'polypeptide(L)'
;MKWKGGAAGRPEMQQLYGARGTDTKKALFFFAASAYSKAAIGYADEVGIGLFTYDPVGVMTPINGVAQRVISSGTPATPPTVTPSSQDGLFIGALLLAIVVIGGIVIALGHI
;
A
#
# COMPACT_ATOMS: atom_id res chain seq x y z
N MET A 1 2.43 7.31 13.92
CA MET A 1 3.05 6.96 12.62
C MET A 1 3.95 8.11 12.20
N LYS A 2 5.24 7.86 11.92
CA LYS A 2 6.17 8.90 11.44
C LYS A 2 6.34 8.71 9.93
N TRP A 3 5.66 9.54 9.16
CA TRP A 3 5.85 9.60 7.71
C TRP A 3 7.22 10.23 7.43
N LYS A 4 8.12 9.49 6.76
CA LYS A 4 9.38 10.01 6.24
C LYS A 4 9.19 10.27 4.75
N GLY A 5 9.30 11.53 4.32
CA GLY A 5 9.30 11.93 2.90
C GLY A 5 10.64 11.72 2.19
N GLY A 6 11.52 10.86 2.72
CA GLY A 6 12.86 10.60 2.17
C GLY A 6 12.91 9.29 1.38
N ALA A 7 13.86 9.19 0.45
CA ALA A 7 14.19 7.93 -0.23
C ALA A 7 14.47 6.83 0.80
N ALA A 8 13.90 5.63 0.60
CA ALA A 8 14.16 4.51 1.49
C ALA A 8 15.65 4.10 1.38
N GLY A 9 16.31 4.08 2.55
CA GLY A 9 17.74 3.87 2.67
C GLY A 9 18.10 2.44 3.08
N ARG A 10 19.41 2.18 3.09
CA ARG A 10 19.97 0.92 3.60
C ARG A 10 19.57 0.63 5.07
N PRO A 11 19.50 1.60 5.99
CA PRO A 11 19.05 1.34 7.37
C PRO A 11 17.64 0.75 7.44
N GLU A 12 16.71 1.26 6.62
CA GLU A 12 15.35 0.75 6.54
C GLU A 12 15.32 -0.70 6.01
N MET A 13 16.18 -1.04 5.04
CA MET A 13 16.30 -2.43 4.56
C MET A 13 16.87 -3.37 5.63
N GLN A 14 17.86 -2.91 6.40
CA GLN A 14 18.47 -3.68 7.50
C GLN A 14 17.46 -3.94 8.62
N GLN A 15 16.61 -2.96 8.93
CA GLN A 15 15.54 -3.13 9.91
C GLN A 15 14.53 -4.19 9.46
N LEU A 16 14.11 -4.16 8.19
CA LEU A 16 13.23 -5.19 7.63
C LEU A 16 13.89 -6.57 7.68
N TYR A 17 15.16 -6.66 7.30
CA TYR A 17 15.91 -7.91 7.35
C TYR A 17 16.02 -8.47 8.78
N GLY A 18 16.27 -7.61 9.77
CA GLY A 18 16.29 -8.00 11.18
C GLY A 18 14.92 -8.44 11.71
N ALA A 19 13.84 -7.79 11.27
CA ALA A 19 12.48 -8.12 11.67
C ALA A 19 12.03 -9.53 11.23
N ARG A 20 12.69 -10.10 10.21
CA ARG A 20 12.50 -11.50 9.81
C ARG A 20 12.83 -12.50 10.94
N GLY A 21 13.69 -12.12 11.88
CA GLY A 21 14.19 -13.01 12.90
C GLY A 21 14.96 -14.19 12.30
N THR A 22 14.75 -15.39 12.85
CA THR A 22 15.47 -16.61 12.45
C THR A 22 14.87 -17.33 11.25
N ASP A 23 13.67 -16.94 10.80
CA ASP A 23 12.97 -17.59 9.68
C ASP A 23 13.45 -17.03 8.34
N THR A 24 14.60 -17.53 7.89
CA THR A 24 15.24 -17.11 6.63
C THR A 24 14.47 -17.50 5.38
N LYS A 25 13.43 -18.32 5.50
CA LYS A 25 12.60 -18.76 4.36
C LYS A 25 11.54 -17.73 3.96
N LYS A 26 11.29 -16.71 4.80
CA LYS A 26 10.33 -15.65 4.48
C LYS A 26 10.86 -14.76 3.35
N ALA A 27 10.03 -14.58 2.32
CA ALA A 27 10.26 -13.56 1.31
C ALA A 27 10.11 -12.16 1.94
N LEU A 28 11.02 -11.26 1.60
CA LEU A 28 11.02 -9.89 2.11
C LEU A 28 10.69 -8.94 0.96
N PHE A 29 9.70 -8.07 1.19
CA PHE A 29 9.27 -7.07 0.23
C PHE A 29 9.23 -5.69 0.89
N PHE A 30 9.67 -4.67 0.17
CA PHE A 30 9.57 -3.29 0.61
C PHE A 30 8.88 -2.45 -0.46
N PHE A 31 7.92 -1.63 -0.06
CA PHE A 31 7.13 -0.76 -0.93
C PHE A 31 7.36 0.70 -0.56
N ALA A 32 7.63 1.55 -1.54
CA ALA A 32 7.84 2.98 -1.31
C ALA A 32 7.16 3.85 -2.39
N ALA A 33 6.59 4.98 -1.98
CA ALA A 33 6.12 6.01 -2.91
C ALA A 33 7.28 6.82 -3.54
N SER A 34 8.50 6.64 -3.04
CA SER A 34 9.71 7.37 -3.44
C SER A 34 10.80 6.41 -3.94
N ALA A 35 11.77 6.96 -4.67
CA ALA A 35 12.91 6.19 -5.16
C ALA A 35 13.78 5.64 -4.02
N TYR A 36 14.55 4.58 -4.32
CA TYR A 36 15.52 3.99 -3.40
C TYR A 36 16.92 4.55 -3.65
N SER A 37 17.71 4.67 -2.57
CA SER A 37 19.14 4.97 -2.72
C SER A 37 19.89 3.80 -3.35
N LYS A 38 20.99 4.08 -4.08
CA LYS A 38 21.84 3.03 -4.67
C LYS A 38 22.35 2.01 -3.64
N ALA A 39 22.66 2.47 -2.43
CA ALA A 39 23.07 1.61 -1.32
C ALA A 39 21.94 0.71 -0.80
N ALA A 40 20.68 1.18 -0.84
CA ALA A 40 19.52 0.37 -0.48
C ALA A 40 19.27 -0.74 -1.51
N ILE A 41 19.36 -0.41 -2.81
CA ILE A 41 19.23 -1.37 -3.90
C ILE A 41 20.30 -2.46 -3.77
N GLY A 42 21.57 -2.07 -3.63
CA GLY A 42 22.67 -3.03 -3.50
C GLY A 42 22.50 -3.98 -2.30
N TYR A 43 22.15 -3.44 -1.13
CA TYR A 43 21.90 -4.29 0.04
C TYR A 43 20.67 -5.19 -0.15
N ALA A 44 19.59 -4.69 -0.76
CA ALA A 44 18.41 -5.48 -1.05
C ALA A 44 18.73 -6.66 -1.99
N ASP A 45 19.57 -6.45 -2.99
CA ASP A 45 20.03 -7.52 -3.88
C ASP A 45 20.90 -8.55 -3.14
N GLU A 46 21.81 -8.11 -2.26
CA GLU A 46 22.65 -8.99 -1.43
C GLU A 46 21.84 -9.94 -0.54
N VAL A 47 20.77 -9.42 0.07
CA VAL A 47 19.99 -10.17 1.08
C VAL A 47 18.65 -10.72 0.57
N GLY A 48 18.33 -10.50 -0.71
CA GLY A 48 17.13 -11.03 -1.35
C GLY A 48 15.84 -10.29 -0.98
N ILE A 49 15.89 -8.98 -0.77
CA ILE A 49 14.69 -8.14 -0.58
C ILE A 49 14.18 -7.68 -1.95
N GLY A 50 12.89 -7.90 -2.22
CA GLY A 50 12.20 -7.35 -3.39
C GLY A 50 11.78 -5.91 -3.17
N LEU A 51 12.24 -5.00 -4.02
CA LEU A 51 11.92 -3.57 -3.95
C LEU A 51 10.86 -3.17 -4.97
N PHE A 52 9.82 -2.45 -4.53
CA PHE A 52 8.74 -1.97 -5.36
C PHE A 52 8.47 -0.49 -5.11
N THR A 53 8.35 0.29 -6.18
CA THR A 53 7.75 1.63 -6.06
C THR A 53 6.28 1.58 -6.43
N TYR A 54 5.50 2.52 -5.92
CA TYR A 54 4.14 2.75 -6.38
C TYR A 54 3.89 4.24 -6.64
N ASP A 55 3.15 4.52 -7.70
CA ASP A 55 2.67 5.87 -8.03
C ASP A 55 1.40 6.20 -7.21
N PRO A 56 1.09 7.48 -6.92
CA PRO A 56 -0.25 7.91 -6.48
C PRO A 56 -1.45 7.25 -7.16
N VAL A 57 -1.35 6.87 -8.45
CA VAL A 57 -2.43 6.16 -9.17
C VAL A 57 -2.46 4.65 -8.88
N GLY A 58 -1.58 4.15 -8.01
CA GLY A 58 -1.52 2.76 -7.56
C GLY A 58 -0.72 1.83 -8.47
N VAL A 59 -0.05 2.35 -9.50
CA VAL A 59 0.77 1.53 -10.40
C VAL A 59 2.04 1.11 -9.68
N MET A 60 2.27 -0.20 -9.56
CA MET A 60 3.41 -0.79 -8.88
C MET A 60 4.52 -1.18 -9.86
N THR A 61 5.76 -0.76 -9.59
CA THR A 61 6.92 -1.01 -10.47
C THR A 61 8.02 -1.76 -9.72
N PRO A 62 8.54 -2.88 -10.27
CA PRO A 62 9.66 -3.60 -9.68
C PRO A 62 10.97 -2.81 -9.88
N ILE A 63 11.75 -2.63 -8.81
CA ILE A 63 12.99 -1.84 -8.86
C ILE A 63 14.24 -2.70 -9.05
N ASN A 64 14.27 -3.91 -8.50
CA ASN A 64 15.45 -4.79 -8.57
C ASN A 64 15.12 -6.18 -9.14
N GLY A 65 16.17 -6.95 -9.44
CA GLY A 65 16.01 -8.28 -10.06
C GLY A 65 15.22 -9.26 -9.20
N VAL A 66 15.28 -9.13 -7.86
CA VAL A 66 14.46 -9.91 -6.94
C VAL A 66 12.97 -9.62 -7.15
N ALA A 67 12.58 -8.34 -7.18
CA ALA A 67 11.21 -7.94 -7.43
C ALA A 67 10.70 -8.36 -8.83
N GLN A 68 11.55 -8.25 -9.85
CA GLN A 68 11.20 -8.68 -11.21
C GLN A 68 10.88 -10.17 -11.27
N ARG A 69 11.71 -11.01 -10.64
CA ARG A 69 11.45 -12.46 -10.58
C ARG A 69 10.11 -12.76 -9.92
N VAL A 70 9.74 -12.03 -8.87
CA VAL A 70 8.47 -12.22 -8.16
C VAL A 70 7.29 -11.94 -9.08
N ILE A 71 7.31 -10.82 -9.80
CA ILE A 71 6.25 -10.47 -10.76
C ILE A 71 6.19 -11.50 -11.90
N SER A 72 7.34 -11.92 -12.45
CA SER A 72 7.38 -12.90 -13.53
C SER A 72 6.97 -14.31 -13.10
N SER A 73 7.12 -14.63 -11.81
CA SER A 73 6.70 -15.91 -11.24
C SER A 73 5.23 -15.92 -10.80
N GLY A 74 4.59 -14.76 -10.76
CA GLY A 74 3.17 -14.65 -10.49
C GLY A 74 2.39 -15.21 -11.67
N THR A 75 1.80 -16.39 -11.51
CA THR A 75 0.58 -16.73 -12.27
C THR A 75 -0.36 -15.54 -12.08
N PRO A 76 -0.92 -14.92 -13.14
CA PRO A 76 -1.87 -13.83 -12.97
C PRO A 76 -2.96 -14.33 -12.04
N ALA A 77 -2.95 -13.83 -10.81
CA ALA A 77 -4.04 -14.07 -9.90
C ALA A 77 -5.23 -13.48 -10.63
N THR A 78 -6.17 -14.33 -11.04
CA THR A 78 -7.51 -13.88 -11.40
C THR A 78 -7.86 -12.86 -10.33
N PRO A 79 -8.01 -11.56 -10.66
CA PRO A 79 -8.31 -10.56 -9.65
C PRO A 79 -9.46 -11.16 -8.85
N PRO A 80 -9.37 -11.26 -7.51
CA PRO A 80 -10.49 -11.76 -6.74
C PRO A 80 -11.66 -10.94 -7.26
N THR A 81 -12.65 -11.61 -7.86
CA THR A 81 -13.85 -10.92 -8.29
C THR A 81 -14.35 -10.30 -7.00
N VAL A 82 -14.08 -9.01 -6.84
CA VAL A 82 -14.76 -8.15 -5.89
C VAL A 82 -16.18 -8.19 -6.41
N THR A 83 -16.88 -9.27 -6.06
CA THR A 83 -18.31 -9.38 -6.22
C THR A 83 -18.77 -8.27 -5.30
N PRO A 84 -19.23 -7.13 -5.84
CA PRO A 84 -19.71 -6.07 -4.98
C PRO A 84 -20.82 -6.71 -4.15
N SER A 85 -20.54 -6.94 -2.86
CA SER A 85 -21.55 -7.47 -1.98
C SER A 85 -22.57 -6.36 -1.89
N SER A 86 -23.80 -6.64 -2.30
CA SER A 86 -24.88 -5.64 -2.44
C SER A 86 -25.16 -4.83 -1.15
N GLN A 87 -24.49 -5.15 -0.05
CA GLN A 87 -24.52 -4.43 1.23
C GLN A 87 -23.58 -3.21 1.26
N ASP A 88 -22.52 -3.15 0.45
CA ASP A 88 -21.54 -2.04 0.51
C ASP A 88 -22.11 -0.71 -0.03
N GLY A 89 -23.05 -0.77 -0.98
CA GLY A 89 -23.73 0.42 -1.50
C GLY A 89 -24.76 1.02 -0.53
N LEU A 90 -25.31 0.21 0.38
CA LEU A 90 -26.36 0.65 1.30
C LEU A 90 -25.81 1.56 2.40
N PHE A 91 -24.58 1.30 2.88
CA PHE A 91 -23.95 2.11 3.93
C PHE A 91 -23.55 3.51 3.47
N ILE A 92 -23.05 3.66 2.23
CA ILE A 92 -22.66 4.97 1.68
C ILE A 92 -23.89 5.84 1.40
N GLY A 93 -24.96 5.23 0.85
CA GLY A 93 -26.21 5.94 0.56
C GLY A 93 -26.97 6.39 1.82
N ALA A 94 -27.03 5.55 2.85
CA ALA A 94 -27.69 5.88 4.11
C ALA A 94 -26.96 7.01 4.88
N LEU A 95 -25.63 7.04 4.85
CA LEU A 95 -24.85 8.08 5.53
C LEU A 95 -25.04 9.47 4.90
N LEU A 96 -25.06 9.57 3.57
CA LEU A 96 -25.32 10.82 2.86
C LEU A 96 -26.75 11.34 3.11
N LEU A 97 -27.75 10.44 3.12
CA LEU A 97 -29.14 10.80 3.41
C LEU A 97 -29.29 11.36 4.84
N ALA A 98 -28.67 10.72 5.84
CA ALA A 98 -28.71 11.18 7.22
C ALA A 98 -28.09 12.57 7.41
N ILE A 99 -26.96 12.86 6.74
CA ILE A 99 -26.31 14.18 6.79
C ILE A 99 -27.22 15.27 6.19
N VAL A 100 -27.91 14.99 5.07
CA VAL A 100 -28.82 15.95 4.43
C VAL A 100 -30.07 16.19 5.29
N VAL A 101 -30.62 15.16 5.94
CA VAL A 101 -31.79 15.31 6.82
C VAL A 101 -31.44 16.10 8.10
N ILE A 102 -30.30 15.80 8.73
CA ILE A 102 -29.86 16.51 9.95
C ILE A 102 -29.47 17.95 9.61
N GLY A 103 -28.73 18.17 8.53
CA GLY A 103 -28.36 19.51 8.06
C GLY A 103 -29.56 20.36 7.62
N GLY A 104 -30.53 19.75 6.93
CA GLY A 104 -31.75 20.43 6.48
C GLY A 104 -32.67 20.85 7.62
N ILE A 105 -32.80 20.03 8.67
CA ILE A 105 -33.61 20.36 9.86
C ILE A 105 -32.99 21.54 10.64
N VAL A 106 -31.65 21.62 10.73
CA VAL A 106 -30.95 22.72 11.40
C VAL A 106 -31.08 24.05 10.62
N ILE A 107 -31.07 23.99 9.29
CA ILE A 107 -31.25 25.19 8.43
C ILE A 107 -32.69 25.72 8.51
N ALA A 108 -33.69 24.83 8.60
CA ALA A 108 -35.10 25.23 8.68
C ALA A 108 -35.48 25.84 10.04
N LEU A 109 -34.80 25.48 11.14
CA LEU A 109 -35.04 26.07 12.48
C LEU A 109 -34.26 27.37 12.74
N GLY A 110 -33.23 27.67 11.95
CA GLY A 110 -32.40 28.88 12.12
C GLY A 110 -32.89 30.13 11.38
N HIS A 111 -34.06 30.07 10.76
CA HIS A 111 -34.61 31.15 9.92
C HIS A 111 -36.08 31.54 10.26
N ILE A 112 -36.49 31.26 11.51
CA ILE A 112 -37.71 31.77 12.16
C ILE A 112 -37.27 32.57 13.38
#